data_AF-A0A3C0AZD0-F1
#
_entry.id   AF-A0A3C0AZD0-F1
#
_cell.length_a   1.000
_cell.length_b   1.000
_cell.length_c   1.000
_cell.angle_alpha   90.00
_cell.angle_beta   90.00
_cell.angle_gamma   90.00
#
_symmetry.space_group_name_H-M   'P 1'
#
loop_
_entity.id
_entity.type
_entity.pdbx_description
1 polymer ?
#
loop_
_entity_poly.entity_id
_entity_poly.type
_entity_poly.pdbx_seq_one_letter_code
_entity_poly.pdbx_strand_id
1 'polypeptide(L)'
;NPSFLLANCENLIANEGSILFSSKQIKQHKPNELPTNIVIIATTSQIIETKSDGLSFIKNKYKKDYPTNITTIKYFKKVVDEDFTQYGSSAKNLYLLLLEDL
;
A
#
# COMPACT_ATOMS: atom_id res chain seq x y z
N ASN A 1 1.43 -5.80 20.97
CA ASN A 1 1.39 -6.01 19.51
C ASN A 1 -0.04 -5.86 19.02
N PRO A 2 -0.33 -4.87 18.16
CA PRO A 2 -1.67 -4.70 17.60
C PRO A 2 -2.05 -5.89 16.70
N SER A 3 -3.31 -6.33 16.76
CA SER A 3 -3.79 -7.49 16.00
C SER A 3 -3.98 -7.23 14.50
N PHE A 4 -4.19 -5.97 14.12
CA PHE A 4 -4.29 -5.52 12.73
C PHE A 4 -3.97 -4.03 12.60
N LEU A 5 -3.67 -3.61 11.36
CA LEU A 5 -3.59 -2.19 10.96
C LEU A 5 -4.90 -1.80 10.26
N LEU A 6 -5.54 -0.73 10.71
CA LEU A 6 -6.57 -0.03 9.95
C LEU A 6 -5.97 1.25 9.39
N ALA A 7 -5.97 1.41 8.07
CA ALA A 7 -5.40 2.59 7.43
C ALA A 7 -6.14 2.93 6.13
N ASN A 8 -5.90 4.14 5.63
CA ASN A 8 -6.12 4.46 4.23
C ASN A 8 -4.83 4.24 3.42
N CYS A 9 -4.88 4.51 2.12
CA CYS A 9 -3.72 4.48 1.22
C CYS A 9 -3.60 5.78 0.43
N GLU A 10 -2.48 5.96 -0.27
CA GLU A 10 -2.38 7.02 -1.28
C GLU A 10 -3.18 6.62 -2.53
N ASN A 11 -2.87 5.44 -3.08
CA ASN A 11 -3.48 4.95 -4.32
C ASN A 11 -3.52 3.40 -4.36
N LEU A 12 -4.42 2.87 -5.18
CA LEU A 12 -4.47 1.46 -5.56
C LEU A 12 -3.89 1.32 -6.97
N ILE A 13 -2.84 0.52 -7.15
CA ILE A 13 -2.15 0.38 -8.44
C ILE A 13 -2.71 -0.85 -9.16
N ALA A 14 -3.40 -0.61 -10.28
CA ALA A 14 -4.11 -1.64 -11.03
C ALA A 14 -3.17 -2.60 -11.75
N ASN A 15 -2.07 -2.11 -12.36
CA ASN A 15 -1.23 -2.95 -13.23
C ASN A 15 -0.54 -4.11 -12.51
N GLU A 16 -0.25 -3.97 -11.21
CA GLU A 16 0.45 -4.97 -10.41
C GLU A 16 -0.35 -5.41 -9.18
N GLY A 17 -1.59 -4.91 -9.03
CA GLY A 17 -2.46 -5.22 -7.90
C GLY A 17 -1.81 -4.90 -6.55
N SER A 18 -1.27 -3.70 -6.38
CA SER A 18 -0.58 -3.28 -5.16
C SER A 18 -1.21 -2.04 -4.52
N ILE A 19 -0.89 -1.80 -3.25
CA ILE A 19 -1.36 -0.63 -2.51
C ILE A 19 -0.18 0.27 -2.22
N LEU A 20 -0.29 1.53 -2.65
CA LEU A 20 0.70 2.57 -2.44
C LEU A 20 0.46 3.25 -1.10
N PHE A 21 1.47 3.21 -0.25
CA PHE A 21 1.52 3.92 1.03
C PHE A 21 2.60 4.98 1.00
N SER A 22 2.42 5.98 1.84
CA SER A 22 3.46 6.91 2.21
C SER A 22 3.67 6.91 3.72
N SER A 23 4.70 7.64 4.17
CA SER A 23 4.92 7.87 5.58
C SER A 23 3.75 8.57 6.29
N LYS A 24 2.79 9.16 5.54
CA LYS A 24 1.57 9.72 6.12
C LYS A 24 0.64 8.64 6.66
N GLN A 25 0.66 7.43 6.09
CA GLN A 25 -0.18 6.31 6.54
C GLN A 25 0.57 5.37 7.49
N ILE A 26 1.82 5.03 7.15
CA ILE A 26 2.57 3.98 7.88
C ILE A 26 3.83 4.51 8.60
N LYS A 27 4.02 5.82 8.65
CA LYS A 27 5.20 6.47 9.27
C LYS A 27 6.51 5.92 8.67
N GLN A 28 7.45 5.51 9.52
CA GLN A 28 8.72 4.92 9.10
C GLN A 28 8.69 3.38 9.14
N HIS A 29 7.52 2.78 9.36
CA HIS A 29 7.43 1.33 9.46
C HIS A 29 7.60 0.67 8.10
N LYS A 30 8.50 -0.29 8.04
CA LYS A 30 8.66 -1.14 6.87
C LYS A 30 7.52 -2.16 6.80
N PRO A 31 7.18 -2.70 5.60
CA PRO A 31 6.11 -3.68 5.47
C PRO A 31 6.24 -4.89 6.41
N ASN A 32 7.46 -5.37 6.69
CA ASN A 32 7.71 -6.47 7.62
C ASN A 32 7.41 -6.12 9.09
N GLU A 33 7.54 -4.85 9.48
CA GLU A 33 7.25 -4.34 10.82
C GLU A 33 5.75 -4.09 11.05
N LEU A 34 4.96 -4.06 9.98
CA LEU A 34 3.51 -3.90 10.07
C LEU A 34 2.84 -5.18 10.61
N PRO A 35 1.67 -5.07 11.24
CA PRO A 35 0.87 -6.23 11.64
C PRO A 35 0.60 -7.17 10.46
N THR A 36 0.45 -8.46 10.73
CA THR A 36 0.13 -9.47 9.71
C THR A 36 -1.18 -9.18 8.99
N ASN A 37 -2.18 -8.66 9.71
CA ASN A 37 -3.48 -8.32 9.16
C ASN A 37 -3.56 -6.82 8.91
N ILE A 38 -4.01 -6.43 7.71
CA ILE A 38 -4.15 -5.04 7.30
C ILE A 38 -5.54 -4.88 6.67
N VAL A 39 -6.28 -3.88 7.14
CA VAL A 39 -7.57 -3.46 6.59
C VAL A 39 -7.38 -2.07 5.99
N ILE A 40 -7.59 -1.96 4.69
CA ILE A 40 -7.46 -0.70 3.96
C ILE A 40 -8.83 -0.19 3.55
N ILE A 41 -9.07 1.08 3.87
CA ILE A 41 -10.22 1.84 3.36
C ILE A 41 -9.71 2.70 2.21
N ALA A 42 -10.30 2.52 1.03
CA ALA A 42 -9.96 3.31 -0.15
C ALA A 42 -11.20 3.60 -0.99
N THR A 43 -11.10 4.57 -1.90
CA THR A 43 -12.17 4.88 -2.84
C THR A 43 -11.82 4.48 -4.27
N THR A 44 -12.83 4.36 -5.14
CA THR A 44 -12.65 4.03 -6.55
C THR A 44 -11.81 5.09 -7.28
N SER A 45 -11.94 6.37 -6.91
CA SER A 45 -11.11 7.46 -7.44
C SER A 45 -9.62 7.36 -7.10
N GLN A 46 -9.24 6.49 -6.16
CA GLN A 46 -7.82 6.26 -5.81
C GLN A 46 -7.15 5.19 -6.69
N ILE A 47 -7.91 4.53 -7.58
CA ILE A 47 -7.38 3.54 -8.52
C ILE A 47 -6.61 4.26 -9.63
N ILE A 48 -5.36 3.86 -9.82
CA ILE A 48 -4.46 4.36 -10.85
C ILE A 48 -3.83 3.20 -11.60
N GLU A 49 -3.33 3.46 -12.81
CA GLU A 49 -2.80 2.40 -13.65
C GLU A 49 -1.40 1.97 -13.20
N THR A 50 -0.47 2.91 -12.99
CA THR A 50 0.94 2.61 -12.74
C THR A 50 1.50 3.27 -11.48
N LYS A 51 2.66 2.77 -11.00
CA LYS A 51 3.45 3.44 -9.93
C LYS A 51 3.82 4.87 -10.28
N SER A 52 4.16 5.13 -11.55
CA SER A 52 4.58 6.46 -12.01
C SER A 52 3.44 7.48 -11.87
N ASP A 53 2.20 7.05 -12.12
CA ASP A 53 1.01 7.86 -11.90
C ASP A 53 0.84 8.16 -10.40
N GLY A 54 1.11 7.19 -9.54
CA GLY A 54 1.00 7.34 -8.08
C GLY A 54 2.04 8.30 -7.51
N LEU A 55 3.28 8.24 -8.00
CA LEU A 55 4.31 9.22 -7.65
C LEU A 55 3.94 10.63 -8.14
N SER A 56 3.36 10.73 -9.34
CA SER A 56 2.86 12.00 -9.88
C SER A 56 1.70 12.55 -9.05
N PHE A 57 0.78 11.69 -8.61
CA PHE A 57 -0.32 12.03 -7.72
C PHE A 57 0.19 12.56 -6.38
N ILE A 58 1.14 11.88 -5.74
CA ILE A 58 1.79 12.34 -4.49
C ILE A 58 2.44 13.71 -4.70
N LYS A 59 3.17 13.90 -5.80
CA LYS A 59 3.82 15.18 -6.09
C LYS A 59 2.83 16.33 -6.23
N ASN A 60 1.66 16.08 -6.80
CA ASN A 60 0.61 17.08 -6.97
C ASN A 60 -0.16 17.34 -5.67
N LYS A 61 -0.41 16.29 -4.87
CA LYS A 61 -1.13 16.34 -3.59
C LYS A 61 -0.33 17.07 -2.51
N TYR A 62 0.97 16.77 -2.38
CA TYR A 62 1.83 17.33 -1.35
C TYR A 62 2.75 18.40 -1.93
N LYS A 63 2.47 19.70 -1.69
CA LYS A 63 3.25 20.83 -2.24
C LYS A 63 4.41 21.31 -1.36
N LYS A 64 4.36 21.01 -0.06
CA LYS A 64 5.36 21.50 0.93
C LYS A 64 5.73 20.44 1.97
N ASP A 65 4.80 19.55 2.32
CA ASP A 65 4.98 18.52 3.34
C ASP A 65 5.00 17.13 2.68
N TYR A 66 6.09 16.88 1.95
CA TYR A 66 6.29 15.63 1.23
C TYR A 66 6.45 14.46 2.22
N PRO A 67 5.84 13.29 1.93
CA PRO A 67 6.12 12.10 2.72
C PRO A 67 7.60 11.74 2.64
N THR A 68 8.18 11.36 3.78
CA THR A 68 9.61 10.98 3.88
C THR A 68 9.89 9.61 3.29
N ASN A 69 8.87 8.77 3.14
CA ASN A 69 8.98 7.45 2.54
C ASN A 69 7.73 7.13 1.72
N ILE A 70 7.90 6.40 0.62
CA ILE A 70 6.84 5.92 -0.27
C ILE A 70 7.13 4.46 -0.56
N THR A 71 6.15 3.58 -0.38
CA THR A 71 6.33 2.14 -0.57
C THR A 71 5.06 1.51 -1.11
N THR A 72 5.19 0.42 -1.83
CA THR A 72 4.05 -0.42 -2.22
C THR A 72 4.07 -1.71 -1.43
N ILE A 73 2.90 -2.13 -0.95
CA ILE A 73 2.72 -3.48 -0.45
C ILE A 73 2.10 -4.29 -1.57
N LYS A 74 2.81 -5.36 -1.95
CA LYS A 74 2.39 -6.40 -2.87
C LYS A 74 2.49 -7.76 -2.15
N TYR A 75 1.82 -8.76 -2.70
CA TYR A 75 1.76 -10.14 -2.18
C TYR A 75 0.92 -10.30 -0.90
N PHE A 76 -0.38 -10.44 -1.11
CA PHE A 76 -1.38 -10.63 -0.04
C PHE A 76 -1.66 -12.11 0.29
N LYS A 77 -0.84 -13.00 -0.28
CA LYS A 77 -0.94 -14.44 -0.07
C LYS A 77 0.48 -15.02 0.03
N LYS A 78 0.67 -15.92 0.99
CA LYS A 78 1.92 -16.66 1.14
C LYS A 78 2.06 -17.59 -0.09
N VAL A 79 3.04 -17.33 -0.95
CA VAL A 79 3.33 -18.22 -2.08
C VAL A 79 3.99 -19.48 -1.50
N VAL A 80 3.57 -20.64 -2.00
CA VAL A 80 4.04 -21.96 -1.51
C VAL A 80 5.47 -22.25 -1.98
N ASP A 81 5.86 -21.68 -3.13
CA ASP A 81 7.20 -21.77 -3.69
C ASP A 81 7.90 -20.40 -3.63
N GLU A 82 9.04 -20.35 -2.94
CA GLU A 82 9.87 -19.14 -2.83
C GLU A 82 10.62 -18.90 -4.16
N ASP A 83 10.05 -18.06 -5.04
CA ASP A 83 10.82 -17.48 -6.14
C ASP A 83 11.87 -16.50 -5.59
N PHE A 84 13.05 -16.45 -6.20
CA PHE A 84 14.12 -15.49 -5.85
C PHE A 84 13.64 -14.03 -5.77
N THR A 85 12.59 -13.69 -6.52
CA THR A 85 11.98 -12.34 -6.55
C THR A 85 11.17 -11.99 -5.30
N GLN A 86 10.90 -12.98 -4.44
CA GLN A 86 10.12 -12.84 -3.22
C GLN A 86 10.99 -12.80 -1.95
N TYR A 87 12.32 -12.93 -2.09
CA TYR A 87 13.26 -12.85 -0.99
C TYR A 87 13.14 -11.49 -0.28
N GLY A 88 12.74 -11.52 1.00
CA GLY A 88 12.48 -10.31 1.80
C GLY A 88 11.04 -9.77 1.73
N SER A 89 10.14 -10.41 1.00
CA SER A 89 8.70 -10.10 1.07
C SER A 89 8.10 -10.63 2.37
N SER A 90 7.21 -9.84 2.99
CA SER A 90 6.44 -10.26 4.17
C SER A 90 5.00 -10.42 3.73
N ALA A 91 4.54 -11.66 3.59
CA ALA A 91 3.14 -11.93 3.28
C ALA A 91 2.24 -11.34 4.37
N LYS A 92 1.27 -10.52 3.97
CA LYS A 92 0.26 -9.92 4.85
C LYS A 92 -1.12 -10.37 4.40
N ASN A 93 -2.02 -10.57 5.35
CA ASN A 93 -3.44 -10.71 5.06
C ASN A 93 -4.00 -9.30 4.87
N LEU A 94 -4.34 -8.95 3.63
CA LEU A 94 -4.90 -7.64 3.33
C LEU A 94 -6.37 -7.75 2.94
N TYR A 95 -7.17 -6.88 3.55
CA TYR A 95 -8.59 -6.72 3.26
C TYR A 95 -8.82 -5.29 2.75
N LEU A 96 -9.43 -5.17 1.58
CA LEU A 96 -9.75 -3.88 0.97
C LEU A 96 -11.24 -3.62 1.12
N LEU A 97 -11.58 -2.52 1.78
CA LEU A 97 -12.90 -1.92 1.79
C LEU A 97 -12.89 -0.81 0.73
N LEU A 98 -13.41 -1.12 -0.45
CA LEU A 98 -13.48 -0.18 -1.56
C LEU A 98 -14.84 0.52 -1.56
N LEU A 99 -14.82 1.84 -1.44
CA LEU A 99 -16.02 2.68 -1.47
C LEU A 99 -16.13 3.37 -2.83
N GLU A 100 -17.35 3.40 -3.36
CA GLU A 100 -17.67 4.17 -4.56
C GLU A 100 -17.81 5.65 -4.19
N ASP A 101 -17.08 6.54 -4.88
CA ASP A 101 -17.10 7.99 -4.66
C ASP A 101 -17.31 8.80 -5.96
N LEU A 102 -17.94 8.15 -6.94
CA LEU A 102 -18.30 8.70 -8.27
C LEU A 102 -19.81 8.89 -8.42
#